data_AF-A0A931D3H0-F1
#
_entry.id   AF-A0A931D3H0-F1
#
_cell.length_a   1.000
_cell.length_b   1.000
_cell.length_c   1.000
_cell.angle_alpha   90.00
_cell.angle_beta   90.00
_cell.angle_gamma   90.00
#
_symmetry.space_group_name_H-M   'P 1'
#
loop_
_entity.id
_entity.type
_entity.pdbx_description
1 polymer ?
#
loop_
_entity_poly.entity_id
_entity_poly.type
_entity_poly.pdbx_seq_one_letter_code
_entity_poly.pdbx_strand_id
1 'polypeptide(L)'
;MTEAEVNMVDSTGPEIPAAAARALVRIQNIDAQSESFPLGDLRDDLNETLWHGHELGSPGADEQNLQRLSAKDWALQEFAFITPGSLQGFYRLQIALTTLAISSASDAEALAAVTQEMVSQPLLDGLESILGATDLDTQGGYGGRDYPQSRQEAQTLCRGHQYRLLESLIRHQPIFLTSEVRLAVLLLRRFAPQRLARFIEKKQDIFFSIGTRDVLAADAAGFALSVSDLSFKFICAASLADIEEASAPYGSVEDLYHLLLQVAKTDHWRAWISGLVHYPHVGAVAEKALPKALAELGAVHWADFLDAIELWTYAGTVQPVANILNAFQDALKDGASSEMWRLAFLRWDKWDYGQDEGKHLHAPAVCSFDYPVAMYYACLPLEEAQSERERLLEGIANVEQKWFTDVSALITYRNCLSSRLRLVQHGLSIRSRLATTALPPAIEPESEFLAVRYRYFDVNNPSKRGR
;
A
#
# COMPACT_ATOMS: atom_id res chain seq x y z
N MET A 1 -61.40 40.99 26.95
CA MET A 1 -60.05 40.64 27.43
C MET A 1 -60.13 39.24 27.96
N THR A 2 -59.77 38.28 27.12
CA THR A 2 -59.72 36.85 27.42
C THR A 2 -58.33 36.36 27.03
N GLU A 3 -57.67 35.72 27.97
CA GLU A 3 -56.38 35.04 27.87
C GLU A 3 -56.46 33.96 26.78
N ALA A 4 -55.96 34.25 25.58
CA ALA A 4 -55.85 33.24 24.52
C ALA A 4 -54.75 33.53 23.47
N GLU A 5 -53.80 34.43 23.74
CA GLU A 5 -52.78 34.83 22.74
C GLU A 5 -51.33 34.83 23.27
N VAL A 6 -51.01 33.97 24.24
CA VAL A 6 -49.62 33.77 24.68
C VAL A 6 -49.36 32.29 24.85
N ASN A 7 -48.99 31.62 23.74
CA ASN A 7 -48.07 30.47 23.64
C ASN A 7 -48.28 29.74 22.31
N MET A 8 -47.84 30.36 21.22
CA MET A 8 -47.29 29.64 20.07
C MET A 8 -45.96 30.31 19.72
N VAL A 9 -44.97 30.13 20.60
CA VAL A 9 -43.60 30.13 20.13
C VAL A 9 -43.40 28.74 19.57
N ASP A 10 -43.51 28.67 18.25
CA ASP A 10 -43.13 27.52 17.43
C ASP A 10 -41.72 27.12 17.85
N SER A 11 -41.58 26.07 18.67
CA SER A 11 -40.29 25.48 19.03
C SER A 11 -39.78 24.72 17.82
N THR A 12 -39.38 25.47 16.79
CA THR A 12 -38.96 25.03 15.45
C THR A 12 -37.52 24.52 15.46
N GLY A 13 -37.18 23.73 16.48
CA GLY A 13 -35.93 22.96 16.50
C GLY A 13 -36.17 21.56 15.89
N PRO A 14 -35.17 20.97 15.21
CA PRO A 14 -35.24 19.59 14.76
C PRO A 14 -35.42 18.66 15.95
N GLU A 15 -36.24 17.64 15.78
CA GLU A 15 -36.50 16.66 16.83
C GLU A 15 -35.24 15.84 17.11
N ILE A 16 -34.84 15.78 18.39
CA ILE A 16 -33.70 14.99 18.83
C ILE A 16 -34.06 13.51 18.72
N PRO A 17 -33.27 12.69 18.00
CA PRO A 17 -33.52 11.24 17.93
C PRO A 17 -33.58 10.63 19.32
N ALA A 18 -34.54 9.74 19.58
CA ALA A 18 -34.75 9.16 20.91
C ALA A 18 -33.48 8.52 21.49
N ALA A 19 -32.66 7.85 20.65
CA ALA A 19 -31.37 7.29 21.05
C ALA A 19 -30.35 8.38 21.45
N ALA A 20 -30.25 9.45 20.66
CA ALA A 20 -29.38 10.60 20.98
C ALA A 20 -29.86 11.32 22.26
N ALA A 21 -31.17 11.51 22.44
CA ALA A 21 -31.74 12.11 23.65
C ALA A 21 -31.43 11.27 24.90
N ARG A 22 -31.58 9.94 24.83
CA ARG A 22 -31.17 9.03 25.92
C ARG A 22 -29.68 9.14 26.22
N ALA A 23 -28.84 9.21 25.19
CA ALA A 23 -27.40 9.41 25.34
C ALA A 23 -27.07 10.75 26.02
N LEU A 24 -27.73 11.85 25.63
CA LEU A 24 -27.55 13.17 26.24
C LEU A 24 -27.96 13.19 27.73
N VAL A 25 -29.05 12.52 28.08
CA VAL A 25 -29.46 12.38 29.49
C VAL A 25 -28.44 11.55 30.27
N ARG A 26 -27.89 10.49 29.68
CA ARG A 26 -26.85 9.68 30.33
C ARG A 26 -25.61 10.52 30.62
N ILE A 27 -25.12 11.33 29.69
CA ILE A 27 -23.91 12.16 29.91
C ILE A 27 -24.12 13.27 30.96
N GLN A 28 -25.35 13.73 31.20
CA GLN A 28 -25.65 14.65 32.29
C GLN A 28 -25.49 14.01 33.69
N ASN A 29 -25.57 12.68 33.75
CA ASN A 29 -25.40 11.91 34.98
C ASN A 29 -23.97 11.37 35.15
N ILE A 30 -23.07 11.58 34.16
CA ILE A 30 -21.65 11.26 34.27
C ILE A 30 -20.97 12.37 35.07
N ASP A 31 -21.30 12.46 36.35
CA ASP A 31 -20.56 13.27 37.32
C ASP A 31 -19.66 12.35 38.15
N ALA A 32 -18.35 12.57 38.03
CA ALA A 32 -17.27 12.07 38.89
C ALA A 32 -16.87 10.58 38.88
N GLN A 33 -17.56 9.66 38.19
CA GLN A 33 -17.08 8.28 38.03
C GLN A 33 -16.43 8.12 36.66
N SER A 34 -15.12 7.79 36.62
CA SER A 34 -14.27 7.71 35.43
C SER A 34 -14.62 6.60 34.43
N GLU A 35 -15.90 6.26 34.26
CA GLU A 35 -16.34 5.25 33.30
C GLU A 35 -16.48 5.86 31.90
N SER A 36 -15.98 5.15 30.89
CA SER A 36 -16.10 5.51 29.48
C SER A 36 -17.57 5.44 29.03
N PHE A 37 -18.05 6.44 28.29
CA PHE A 37 -19.38 6.41 27.70
C PHE A 37 -19.48 5.30 26.62
N PRO A 38 -20.47 4.37 26.70
CA PRO A 38 -20.58 3.24 25.78
C PRO A 38 -21.16 3.69 24.42
N LEU A 39 -20.31 4.23 23.54
CA LEU A 39 -20.72 4.65 22.19
C LEU A 39 -21.22 3.49 21.31
N GLY A 40 -20.83 2.25 21.63
CA GLY A 40 -21.33 1.05 20.95
C GLY A 40 -22.85 0.92 21.05
N ASP A 41 -23.41 1.06 22.26
CA ASP A 41 -24.85 1.00 22.50
C ASP A 41 -25.60 2.10 21.72
N LEU A 42 -25.04 3.32 21.67
CA LEU A 42 -25.63 4.41 20.90
C LEU A 42 -25.67 4.09 19.40
N ARG A 43 -24.58 3.53 18.87
CA ARG A 43 -24.52 3.16 17.46
C ARG A 43 -25.57 2.10 17.13
N ASP A 44 -25.67 1.08 17.96
CA ASP A 44 -26.57 -0.05 17.72
C ASP A 44 -28.04 0.40 17.83
N ASP A 45 -28.38 1.22 18.84
CA ASP A 45 -29.70 1.87 19.00
C ASP A 45 -30.07 2.75 17.78
N LEU A 46 -29.11 3.56 17.30
CA LEU A 46 -29.33 4.43 16.13
C LEU A 46 -29.52 3.63 14.85
N ASN A 47 -28.74 2.56 14.64
CA ASN A 47 -28.90 1.69 13.48
C ASN A 47 -30.26 0.98 13.50
N GLU A 48 -30.66 0.45 14.65
CA GLU A 48 -31.97 -0.20 14.83
C GLU A 48 -33.11 0.76 14.49
N THR A 49 -33.04 2.01 14.97
CA THR A 49 -34.10 2.99 14.77
C THR A 49 -34.12 3.55 13.33
N LEU A 50 -32.95 3.89 12.79
CA LEU A 50 -32.85 4.67 11.55
C LEU A 50 -32.79 3.83 10.27
N TRP A 51 -32.42 2.55 10.36
CA TRP A 51 -32.19 1.71 9.18
C TRP A 51 -32.94 0.38 9.18
N HIS A 52 -33.38 -0.13 10.33
CA HIS A 52 -34.12 -1.38 10.40
C HIS A 52 -35.63 -1.09 10.57
N GLY A 53 -36.50 -1.75 9.80
CA GLY A 53 -37.92 -1.79 10.15
C GLY A 53 -38.95 -1.87 9.02
N HIS A 54 -38.66 -1.41 7.79
CA HIS A 54 -39.74 -1.21 6.82
C HIS A 54 -39.38 -1.58 5.37
N GLU A 55 -40.35 -2.17 4.65
CA GLU A 55 -40.23 -2.42 3.22
C GLU A 55 -40.23 -1.10 2.43
N LEU A 56 -39.37 -1.00 1.40
CA LEU A 56 -39.28 0.15 0.50
C LEU A 56 -40.66 0.51 -0.06
N GLY A 57 -41.09 1.76 0.14
CA GLY A 57 -42.37 2.28 -0.33
C GLY A 57 -43.56 2.09 0.63
N SER A 58 -43.32 1.56 1.84
CA SER A 58 -44.34 1.55 2.90
C SER A 58 -44.37 2.90 3.65
N PRO A 59 -45.50 3.28 4.28
CA PRO A 59 -45.57 4.50 5.11
C PRO A 59 -44.53 4.55 6.22
N GLY A 60 -44.12 3.39 6.76
CA GLY A 60 -43.05 3.31 7.75
C GLY A 60 -41.66 3.61 7.19
N ALA A 61 -41.41 3.37 5.89
CA ALA A 61 -40.16 3.76 5.25
C ALA A 61 -40.07 5.29 5.06
N ASP A 62 -41.19 5.95 4.77
CA ASP A 62 -41.25 7.42 4.68
C ASP A 62 -41.04 8.06 6.06
N GLU A 63 -41.68 7.53 7.10
CA GLU A 63 -41.47 7.97 8.49
C GLU A 63 -40.01 7.77 8.94
N GLN A 64 -39.41 6.62 8.64
CA GLN A 64 -38.01 6.35 8.93
C GLN A 64 -37.06 7.30 8.19
N ASN A 65 -37.35 7.65 6.94
CA ASN A 65 -36.57 8.63 6.20
C ASN A 65 -36.67 10.04 6.82
N LEU A 66 -37.86 10.44 7.29
CA LEU A 66 -38.04 11.70 8.03
C LEU A 66 -37.23 11.70 9.34
N GLN A 67 -37.25 10.58 10.08
CA GLN A 67 -36.45 10.44 11.30
C GLN A 67 -34.95 10.56 11.02
N ARG A 68 -34.47 9.98 9.90
CA ARG A 68 -33.07 10.14 9.45
C ARG A 68 -32.71 11.58 9.14
N LEU A 69 -33.56 12.30 8.41
CA LEU A 69 -33.34 13.71 8.08
C LEU A 69 -33.34 14.58 9.35
N SER A 70 -34.29 14.36 10.27
CA SER A 70 -34.33 15.06 11.56
C SER A 70 -33.08 14.78 12.40
N ALA A 71 -32.62 13.52 12.46
CA ALA A 71 -31.39 13.14 13.15
C ALA A 71 -30.16 13.85 12.61
N LYS A 72 -30.07 13.92 11.26
CA LYS A 72 -29.01 14.61 10.55
C LYS A 72 -29.03 16.10 10.85
N ASP A 73 -30.18 16.75 10.74
CA ASP A 73 -30.34 18.19 10.98
C ASP A 73 -30.03 18.55 12.44
N TRP A 74 -30.47 17.73 13.39
CA TRP A 74 -30.11 17.89 14.80
C TRP A 74 -28.59 17.83 15.01
N ALA A 75 -27.92 16.80 14.48
CA ALA A 75 -26.47 16.64 14.63
C ALA A 75 -25.69 17.82 14.02
N LEU A 76 -26.14 18.34 12.88
CA LEU A 76 -25.56 19.52 12.24
C LEU A 76 -25.73 20.77 13.11
N GLN A 77 -26.91 20.98 13.69
CA GLN A 77 -27.14 22.10 14.60
C GLN A 77 -26.25 22.02 15.83
N GLU A 78 -26.03 20.83 16.39
CA GLU A 78 -25.14 20.65 17.54
C GLU A 78 -23.72 21.14 17.26
N PHE A 79 -23.18 20.96 16.05
CA PHE A 79 -21.85 21.48 15.70
C PHE A 79 -21.72 23.00 15.85
N ALA A 80 -22.81 23.75 15.72
CA ALA A 80 -22.80 25.20 15.90
C ALA A 80 -22.72 25.63 17.38
N PHE A 81 -23.15 24.77 18.31
CA PHE A 81 -23.27 25.10 19.74
C PHE A 81 -22.27 24.37 20.63
N ILE A 82 -21.48 23.43 20.08
CA ILE A 82 -20.55 22.62 20.86
C ILE A 82 -19.38 23.45 21.42
N THR A 83 -19.13 23.26 22.71
CA THR A 83 -17.97 23.79 23.45
C THR A 83 -17.18 22.60 24.03
N PRO A 84 -16.23 22.02 23.27
CA PRO A 84 -15.60 20.75 23.61
C PRO A 84 -14.58 20.86 24.76
N GLY A 85 -14.37 22.06 25.32
CA GLY A 85 -13.47 22.28 26.46
C GLY A 85 -13.94 21.68 27.79
N SER A 86 -15.13 21.07 27.84
CA SER A 86 -15.64 20.32 29.00
C SER A 86 -15.83 18.84 28.64
N LEU A 87 -15.78 17.95 29.63
CA LEU A 87 -16.03 16.51 29.43
C LEU A 87 -17.42 16.25 28.80
N GLN A 88 -18.43 17.00 29.23
CA GLN A 88 -19.76 16.92 28.66
C GLN A 88 -19.79 17.39 27.20
N GLY A 89 -19.08 18.48 26.88
CA GLY A 89 -18.94 18.98 25.51
C GLY A 89 -18.23 17.98 24.59
N PHE A 90 -17.22 17.28 25.11
CA PHE A 90 -16.53 16.19 24.41
C PHE A 90 -17.50 15.04 24.04
N TYR A 91 -18.24 14.50 25.01
CA TYR A 91 -19.20 13.42 24.73
C TYR A 91 -20.34 13.87 23.82
N ARG A 92 -20.81 15.11 23.97
CA ARG A 92 -21.85 15.68 23.11
C ARG A 92 -21.38 15.76 21.65
N LEU A 93 -20.11 16.08 21.41
CA LEU A 93 -19.52 16.04 20.07
C LEU A 93 -19.42 14.61 19.52
N GLN A 94 -19.01 13.63 20.34
CA GLN A 94 -18.99 12.23 19.93
C GLN A 94 -20.39 11.75 19.51
N ILE A 95 -21.41 12.02 20.33
CA ILE A 95 -22.81 11.68 20.02
C ILE A 95 -23.23 12.31 18.71
N ALA A 96 -23.00 13.62 18.52
CA ALA A 96 -23.37 14.33 17.29
C ALA A 96 -22.67 13.76 16.05
N LEU A 97 -21.37 13.44 16.12
CA LEU A 97 -20.63 12.82 15.02
C LEU A 97 -21.14 11.41 14.71
N THR A 98 -21.37 10.57 15.72
CA THR A 98 -21.93 9.23 15.56
C THR A 98 -23.33 9.29 14.93
N THR A 99 -24.19 10.21 15.40
CA THR A 99 -25.53 10.42 14.83
C THR A 99 -25.44 10.86 13.38
N LEU A 100 -24.61 11.85 13.03
CA LEU A 100 -24.46 12.31 11.65
C LEU A 100 -23.93 11.20 10.73
N ALA A 101 -22.95 10.42 11.20
CA ALA A 101 -22.38 9.31 10.44
C ALA A 101 -23.42 8.22 10.14
N ILE A 102 -24.26 7.87 11.13
CA ILE A 102 -25.27 6.82 10.98
C ILE A 102 -26.49 7.33 10.19
N SER A 103 -26.96 8.56 10.41
CA SER A 103 -28.15 9.08 9.73
C SER A 103 -27.93 9.31 8.22
N SER A 104 -26.67 9.45 7.80
CA SER A 104 -26.26 9.65 6.41
C SER A 104 -26.11 8.32 5.68
N ALA A 105 -26.46 8.26 4.39
CA ALA A 105 -26.34 7.04 3.60
C ALA A 105 -24.89 6.68 3.24
N SER A 106 -23.97 7.63 3.35
CA SER A 106 -22.53 7.44 3.15
C SER A 106 -21.72 8.54 3.83
N ASP A 107 -20.41 8.33 3.96
CA ASP A 107 -19.49 9.39 4.39
C ASP A 107 -19.53 10.62 3.51
N ALA A 108 -19.62 10.42 2.19
CA ALA A 108 -19.64 11.51 1.23
C ALA A 108 -20.84 12.42 1.50
N GLU A 109 -21.99 11.82 1.83
CA GLU A 109 -23.19 12.57 2.21
C GLU A 109 -23.04 13.27 3.56
N ALA A 110 -22.50 12.58 4.58
CA ALA A 110 -22.25 13.16 5.91
C ALA A 110 -21.29 14.36 5.79
N LEU A 111 -20.21 14.19 5.03
CA LEU A 111 -19.20 15.20 4.79
C LEU A 111 -19.75 16.38 3.98
N ALA A 112 -20.60 16.13 2.97
CA ALA A 112 -21.26 17.16 2.18
C ALA A 112 -22.24 18.02 2.98
N ALA A 113 -22.84 17.44 4.02
CA ALA A 113 -23.79 18.14 4.89
C ALA A 113 -23.14 19.20 5.79
N VAL A 114 -21.86 19.03 6.14
CA VAL A 114 -21.12 20.05 6.91
C VAL A 114 -20.60 21.12 5.95
N THR A 115 -20.99 22.37 6.18
CA THR A 115 -20.55 23.51 5.38
C THR A 115 -19.40 24.25 6.04
N GLN A 116 -18.66 25.06 5.26
CA GLN A 116 -17.53 25.83 5.78
C GLN A 116 -17.94 26.82 6.90
N GLU A 117 -19.18 27.32 6.86
CA GLU A 117 -19.72 28.28 7.84
C GLU A 117 -19.91 27.64 9.23
N MET A 118 -20.13 26.33 9.28
CA MET A 118 -20.30 25.57 10.51
C MET A 118 -18.96 25.24 11.20
N VAL A 119 -17.84 25.40 10.48
CA VAL A 119 -16.53 25.02 10.97
C VAL A 119 -15.95 26.12 11.85
N SER A 120 -16.07 25.94 13.16
CA SER A 120 -15.48 26.81 14.17
C SER A 120 -14.17 26.25 14.73
N GLN A 121 -13.31 27.10 15.31
CA GLN A 121 -12.10 26.61 16.00
C GLN A 121 -12.42 25.63 17.15
N PRO A 122 -13.43 25.90 18.01
CA PRO A 122 -13.86 24.93 19.01
C PRO A 122 -14.21 23.57 18.40
N LEU A 123 -14.95 23.52 17.28
CA LEU A 123 -15.26 22.26 16.61
C LEU A 123 -13.98 21.53 16.20
N LEU A 124 -13.04 22.20 15.52
CA LEU A 124 -11.78 21.60 15.09
C LEU A 124 -10.93 21.09 16.27
N ASP A 125 -10.89 21.82 17.39
CA ASP A 125 -10.22 21.38 18.62
C ASP A 125 -10.89 20.15 19.24
N GLY A 126 -12.23 20.09 19.18
CA GLY A 126 -13.00 18.93 19.59
C GLY A 126 -12.72 17.71 18.72
N LEU A 127 -12.63 17.88 17.40
CA LEU A 127 -12.28 16.79 16.47
C LEU A 127 -10.90 16.21 16.80
N GLU A 128 -9.88 17.04 17.01
CA GLU A 128 -8.56 16.57 17.44
C GLU A 128 -8.58 15.87 18.80
N SER A 129 -9.39 16.37 19.74
CA SER A 129 -9.56 15.75 21.05
C SER A 129 -10.15 14.34 20.93
N ILE A 130 -11.11 14.13 20.03
CA ILE A 130 -11.68 12.81 19.74
C ILE A 130 -10.62 11.86 19.18
N LEU A 131 -9.82 12.32 18.20
CA LEU A 131 -8.71 11.52 17.68
C LEU A 131 -7.67 11.18 18.76
N GLY A 132 -7.44 12.13 19.68
CA GLY A 132 -6.51 11.98 20.82
C GLY A 132 -6.97 10.95 21.83
N ALA A 133 -8.27 10.95 22.15
CA ALA A 133 -8.91 9.99 23.05
C ALA A 133 -9.16 8.61 22.42
N THR A 134 -8.92 8.47 21.11
CA THR A 134 -9.06 7.18 20.43
C THR A 134 -7.95 6.24 20.89
N ASP A 135 -8.30 5.32 21.78
CA ASP A 135 -7.65 4.02 21.86
C ASP A 135 -8.33 3.10 20.84
N LEU A 136 -7.54 2.67 19.86
CA LEU A 136 -8.01 1.71 18.88
C LEU A 136 -8.11 0.37 19.59
N ASP A 137 -9.28 0.08 20.15
CA ASP A 137 -9.64 -1.25 20.59
C ASP A 137 -10.30 -1.98 19.43
N THR A 138 -9.74 -3.13 19.04
CA THR A 138 -10.38 -4.00 18.06
C THR A 138 -11.65 -4.60 18.63
N GLN A 139 -12.79 -4.09 18.22
CA GLN A 139 -14.02 -4.85 18.27
C GLN A 139 -13.89 -6.06 17.32
N GLY A 140 -13.86 -7.26 17.88
CA GLY A 140 -14.17 -8.50 17.17
C GLY A 140 -13.03 -9.14 16.38
N GLY A 141 -12.03 -9.69 17.08
CA GLY A 141 -11.04 -10.56 16.47
C GLY A 141 -11.63 -11.92 16.07
N TYR A 142 -11.97 -12.09 14.78
CA TYR A 142 -11.83 -13.40 14.14
C TYR A 142 -10.32 -13.70 14.08
N GLY A 143 -9.82 -14.49 15.04
CA GLY A 143 -8.48 -15.07 14.98
C GLY A 143 -7.48 -14.58 16.02
N GLY A 144 -7.72 -14.88 17.31
CA GLY A 144 -6.72 -15.33 18.31
C GLY A 144 -5.39 -14.60 18.54
N ARG A 145 -5.08 -13.48 17.88
CA ARG A 145 -3.86 -12.68 18.14
C ARG A 145 -4.13 -11.63 19.20
N ASP A 146 -3.19 -11.54 20.14
CA ASP A 146 -3.12 -10.45 21.11
C ASP A 146 -2.86 -9.12 20.36
N TYR A 147 -3.86 -8.24 20.33
CA TYR A 147 -3.84 -7.01 19.55
C TYR A 147 -2.82 -5.99 20.08
N PRO A 148 -2.72 -5.72 21.41
CA PRO A 148 -1.60 -5.00 22.00
C PRO A 148 -0.23 -5.48 21.51
N GLN A 149 -0.04 -6.80 21.43
CA GLN A 149 1.20 -7.39 20.94
C GLN A 149 1.43 -7.07 19.46
N SER A 150 0.39 -7.18 18.62
CA SER A 150 0.48 -6.87 17.18
C SER A 150 0.77 -5.39 16.92
N ARG A 151 0.15 -4.49 17.69
CA ARG A 151 0.42 -3.04 17.65
C ARG A 151 1.86 -2.74 18.05
N GLN A 152 2.33 -3.35 19.13
CA GLN A 152 3.70 -3.20 19.60
C GLN A 152 4.72 -3.75 18.58
N GLU A 153 4.42 -4.89 17.96
CA GLU A 153 5.22 -5.48 16.89
C GLU A 153 5.30 -4.52 15.70
N ALA A 154 4.16 -4.04 15.20
CA ALA A 154 4.11 -3.06 14.10
C ALA A 154 4.92 -1.80 14.40
N GLN A 155 4.80 -1.27 15.62
CA GLN A 155 5.58 -0.10 16.07
C GLN A 155 7.08 -0.40 16.13
N THR A 156 7.46 -1.60 16.55
CA THR A 156 8.86 -2.05 16.62
C THR A 156 9.46 -2.20 15.23
N LEU A 157 8.73 -2.82 14.30
CA LEU A 157 9.13 -2.95 12.90
C LEU A 157 9.32 -1.57 12.25
N CYS A 158 8.38 -0.65 12.46
CA CYS A 158 8.47 0.73 12.01
C CYS A 158 9.73 1.45 12.52
N ARG A 159 9.98 1.41 13.84
CA ARG A 159 11.17 2.03 14.47
C ARG A 159 12.47 1.38 14.03
N GLY A 160 12.45 0.08 13.71
CA GLY A 160 13.59 -0.66 13.17
C GLY A 160 13.77 -0.50 11.65
N HIS A 161 12.95 0.32 10.99
CA HIS A 161 12.92 0.46 9.53
C HIS A 161 12.73 -0.88 8.79
N GLN A 162 12.00 -1.83 9.40
CA GLN A 162 11.72 -3.15 8.83
C GLN A 162 10.43 -3.10 8.01
N TYR A 163 10.36 -2.20 7.04
CA TYR A 163 9.14 -1.90 6.28
C TYR A 163 8.62 -3.09 5.47
N ARG A 164 9.48 -4.00 5.02
CA ARG A 164 9.05 -5.26 4.40
C ARG A 164 8.22 -6.15 5.34
N LEU A 165 8.67 -6.30 6.59
CA LEU A 165 7.93 -7.08 7.58
C LEU A 165 6.66 -6.34 8.01
N LEU A 166 6.74 -5.01 8.13
CA LEU A 166 5.59 -4.18 8.43
C LEU A 166 4.50 -4.34 7.35
N GLU A 167 4.88 -4.28 6.08
CA GLU A 167 4.00 -4.43 4.93
C GLU A 167 3.24 -5.77 4.98
N SER A 168 3.96 -6.88 5.19
CA SER A 168 3.36 -8.20 5.39
C SER A 168 2.38 -8.26 6.58
N LEU A 169 2.69 -7.55 7.67
CA LEU A 169 1.85 -7.50 8.86
C LEU A 169 0.58 -6.69 8.63
N ILE A 170 0.67 -5.53 7.97
CA ILE A 170 -0.48 -4.61 7.80
C ILE A 170 -1.42 -5.02 6.67
N ARG A 171 -0.94 -5.76 5.65
CA ARG A 171 -1.75 -6.19 4.49
C ARG A 171 -2.99 -7.01 4.89
N HIS A 172 -2.91 -7.71 6.01
CA HIS A 172 -3.94 -8.64 6.47
C HIS A 172 -4.64 -8.22 7.76
N GLN A 173 -4.39 -7.00 8.24
CA GLN A 173 -4.98 -6.49 9.47
C GLN A 173 -6.08 -5.49 9.16
N PRO A 174 -7.36 -5.88 9.30
CA PRO A 174 -8.45 -4.91 9.19
C PRO A 174 -8.42 -4.01 10.44
N ILE A 175 -8.23 -2.71 10.24
CA ILE A 175 -8.33 -1.72 11.30
C ILE A 175 -9.61 -0.91 11.08
N PHE A 176 -10.54 -1.01 12.01
CA PHE A 176 -11.79 -0.27 11.96
C PHE A 176 -11.73 0.93 12.90
N LEU A 177 -11.88 2.13 12.34
CA LEU A 177 -12.15 3.33 13.11
C LEU A 177 -13.64 3.39 13.45
N THR A 178 -13.97 3.77 14.69
CA THR A 178 -15.35 4.04 15.08
C THR A 178 -15.94 5.20 14.28
N SER A 179 -17.26 5.27 14.17
CA SER A 179 -17.96 6.21 13.27
C SER A 179 -17.57 7.67 13.53
N GLU A 180 -17.44 8.06 14.79
CA GLU A 180 -17.05 9.41 15.20
C GLU A 180 -15.60 9.74 14.88
N VAL A 181 -14.67 8.79 15.06
CA VAL A 181 -13.24 8.98 14.74
C VAL A 181 -13.06 9.08 13.23
N ARG A 182 -13.73 8.20 12.49
CA ARG A 182 -13.75 8.19 11.03
C ARG A 182 -14.28 9.50 10.46
N LEU A 183 -15.42 10.00 10.96
CA LEU A 183 -15.95 11.28 10.52
C LEU A 183 -15.07 12.46 10.94
N ALA A 184 -14.44 12.40 12.13
CA ALA A 184 -13.47 13.42 12.55
C ALA A 184 -12.24 13.49 11.62
N VAL A 185 -11.71 12.34 11.18
CA VAL A 185 -10.64 12.26 10.16
C VAL A 185 -11.08 12.94 8.86
N LEU A 186 -12.28 12.61 8.35
CA LEU A 186 -12.79 13.17 7.09
C LEU A 186 -13.04 14.68 7.18
N LEU A 187 -13.63 15.15 8.27
CA LEU A 187 -13.89 16.57 8.50
C LEU A 187 -12.60 17.36 8.63
N LEU A 188 -11.62 16.87 9.40
CA LEU A 188 -10.30 17.50 9.49
C LEU A 188 -9.59 17.47 8.13
N ARG A 189 -9.65 16.37 7.38
CA ARG A 189 -9.07 16.30 6.03
C ARG A 189 -9.66 17.35 5.08
N ARG A 190 -10.97 17.60 5.16
CA ARG A 190 -11.68 18.56 4.30
C ARG A 190 -11.40 20.01 4.70
N PHE A 191 -11.49 20.32 5.99
CA PHE A 191 -11.54 21.71 6.47
C PHE A 191 -10.23 22.19 7.11
N ALA A 192 -9.40 21.29 7.61
CA ALA A 192 -8.14 21.61 8.26
C ALA A 192 -7.07 20.51 8.03
N PRO A 193 -6.69 20.19 6.77
CA PRO A 193 -5.81 19.05 6.48
C PRO A 193 -4.46 19.13 7.20
N GLN A 194 -3.95 20.34 7.43
CA GLN A 194 -2.70 20.57 8.17
C GLN A 194 -2.80 20.16 9.64
N ARG A 195 -3.99 20.26 10.25
CA ARG A 195 -4.25 19.81 11.62
C ARG A 195 -4.19 18.28 11.70
N LEU A 196 -4.86 17.60 10.77
CA LEU A 196 -4.79 16.13 10.66
C LEU A 196 -3.36 15.64 10.42
N ALA A 197 -2.60 16.30 9.54
CA ALA A 197 -1.20 15.96 9.25
C ALA A 197 -0.33 16.03 10.52
N ARG A 198 -0.37 17.15 11.24
CA ARG A 198 0.35 17.31 12.52
C ARG A 198 -0.11 16.32 13.59
N PHE A 199 -1.39 15.98 13.59
CA PHE A 199 -1.92 15.01 14.54
C PHE A 199 -1.34 13.61 14.28
N ILE A 200 -1.28 13.17 13.01
CA ILE A 200 -0.65 11.91 12.62
C ILE A 200 0.83 11.91 13.03
N GLU A 201 1.56 12.99 12.72
CA GLU A 201 2.98 13.17 13.07
C GLU A 201 3.22 13.13 14.59
N LYS A 202 2.29 13.66 15.39
CA LYS A 202 2.39 13.64 16.85
C LYS A 202 2.01 12.28 17.43
N LYS A 203 0.97 11.63 16.91
CA LYS A 203 0.46 10.36 17.44
C LYS A 203 1.42 9.20 17.12
N GLN A 204 2.08 9.24 15.95
CA GLN A 204 3.05 8.22 15.48
C GLN A 204 2.56 6.78 15.65
N ASP A 205 1.25 6.57 15.52
CA ASP A 205 0.61 5.29 15.74
C ASP A 205 0.31 4.62 14.41
N ILE A 206 0.85 3.41 14.22
CA ILE A 206 0.73 2.66 12.97
C ILE A 206 -0.72 2.24 12.69
N PHE A 207 -1.48 1.86 13.70
CA PHE A 207 -2.85 1.40 13.50
C PHE A 207 -3.78 2.58 13.20
N PHE A 208 -3.57 3.71 13.86
CA PHE A 208 -4.25 4.94 13.51
C PHE A 208 -3.91 5.39 12.10
N SER A 209 -2.66 5.22 11.68
CA SER A 209 -2.21 5.50 10.31
C SER A 209 -2.91 4.61 9.28
N ILE A 210 -3.03 3.31 9.55
CA ILE A 210 -3.77 2.34 8.71
C ILE A 210 -5.25 2.72 8.64
N GLY A 211 -5.90 2.94 9.78
CA GLY A 211 -7.31 3.34 9.82
C GLY A 211 -7.55 4.67 9.10
N THR A 212 -6.65 5.64 9.24
CA THR A 212 -6.73 6.92 8.53
C THR A 212 -6.59 6.71 7.03
N ARG A 213 -5.62 5.90 6.57
CA ARG A 213 -5.49 5.52 5.15
C ARG A 213 -6.80 4.93 4.63
N ASP A 214 -7.37 3.96 5.35
CA ASP A 214 -8.59 3.26 4.92
C ASP A 214 -9.80 4.19 4.84
N VAL A 215 -9.91 5.15 5.77
CA VAL A 215 -10.96 6.17 5.77
C VAL A 215 -10.80 7.16 4.61
N LEU A 216 -9.57 7.57 4.29
CA LEU A 216 -9.30 8.48 3.18
C LEU A 216 -9.38 7.79 1.81
N ALA A 217 -9.23 6.47 1.78
CA ALA A 217 -9.31 5.63 0.59
C ALA A 217 -8.46 6.20 -0.57
N ALA A 218 -9.10 6.58 -1.68
CA ALA A 218 -8.45 7.12 -2.87
C ALA A 218 -7.60 8.38 -2.61
N ASP A 219 -7.97 9.20 -1.62
CA ASP A 219 -7.27 10.46 -1.32
C ASP A 219 -6.07 10.27 -0.39
N ALA A 220 -5.84 9.05 0.12
CA ALA A 220 -4.86 8.79 1.17
C ALA A 220 -3.42 9.13 0.74
N ALA A 221 -3.02 8.72 -0.47
CA ALA A 221 -1.65 8.94 -0.95
C ALA A 221 -1.40 10.41 -1.31
N GLY A 222 -2.32 11.07 -2.01
CA GLY A 222 -2.26 12.50 -2.26
C GLY A 222 -2.21 13.31 -0.95
N PHE A 223 -2.94 12.89 0.09
CA PHE A 223 -2.81 13.49 1.41
C PHE A 223 -1.46 13.23 2.07
N ALA A 224 -0.94 12.00 1.98
CA ALA A 224 0.34 11.61 2.56
C ALA A 224 1.53 12.44 2.03
N LEU A 225 1.44 12.99 0.81
CA LEU A 225 2.42 13.94 0.27
C LEU A 225 2.62 15.18 1.16
N SER A 226 1.59 15.59 1.89
CA SER A 226 1.59 16.75 2.80
C SER A 226 1.98 16.43 4.25
N VAL A 227 2.05 15.14 4.62
CA VAL A 227 2.38 14.68 5.98
C VAL A 227 3.88 14.40 6.07
N SER A 228 4.57 14.80 7.15
CA SER A 228 6.02 14.57 7.28
C SER A 228 6.36 13.17 7.80
N ASP A 229 5.41 12.49 8.44
CA ASP A 229 5.60 11.15 8.99
C ASP A 229 5.86 10.11 7.89
N LEU A 230 7.08 9.58 7.85
CA LEU A 230 7.51 8.63 6.83
C LEU A 230 6.80 7.28 6.95
N SER A 231 6.27 6.93 8.12
CA SER A 231 5.59 5.66 8.30
C SER A 231 4.16 5.71 7.75
N PHE A 232 3.45 6.81 7.97
CA PHE A 232 2.17 7.09 7.33
C PHE A 232 2.30 7.10 5.80
N LYS A 233 3.33 7.80 5.28
CA LYS A 233 3.60 7.78 3.83
C LYS A 233 3.85 6.36 3.31
N PHE A 234 4.63 5.55 4.01
CA PHE A 234 4.86 4.15 3.62
C PHE A 234 3.56 3.35 3.61
N ILE A 235 2.73 3.47 4.64
CA ILE A 235 1.45 2.76 4.77
C ILE A 235 0.52 3.07 3.59
N CYS A 236 0.48 4.34 3.15
CA CYS A 236 -0.27 4.76 1.96
C CYS A 236 0.40 4.30 0.65
N ALA A 237 1.72 4.34 0.55
CA ALA A 237 2.46 3.90 -0.64
C ALA A 237 2.32 2.38 -0.86
N ALA A 238 2.49 1.59 0.20
CA ALA A 238 2.44 0.13 0.15
C ALA A 238 1.07 -0.39 -0.29
N SER A 239 -0.02 0.23 0.17
CA SER A 239 -1.37 -0.13 -0.28
C SER A 239 -1.61 0.15 -1.77
N LEU A 240 -0.94 1.16 -2.34
CA LEU A 240 -1.08 1.50 -3.76
C LEU A 240 -0.15 0.69 -4.66
N ALA A 241 1.07 0.40 -4.18
CA ALA A 241 2.15 -0.14 -4.99
C ALA A 241 1.75 -1.41 -5.77
N ASP A 242 0.98 -2.30 -5.13
CA ASP A 242 0.59 -3.61 -5.67
C ASP A 242 -0.78 -3.63 -6.36
N ILE A 243 -1.52 -2.51 -6.35
CA ILE A 243 -2.81 -2.45 -7.05
C ILE A 243 -2.55 -2.37 -8.56
N GLU A 244 -3.32 -3.12 -9.34
CA GLU A 244 -3.31 -2.98 -10.80
C GLU A 244 -3.71 -1.56 -11.21
N GLU A 245 -2.92 -0.93 -12.07
CA GLU A 245 -3.14 0.45 -12.53
C GLU A 245 -4.57 0.69 -13.02
N ALA A 246 -5.15 -0.29 -13.73
CA ALA A 246 -6.51 -0.21 -14.26
C ALA A 246 -7.61 -0.14 -13.18
N SER A 247 -7.30 -0.60 -11.96
CA SER A 247 -8.19 -0.60 -10.80
C SER A 247 -7.81 0.47 -9.77
N ALA A 248 -6.70 1.17 -9.96
CA ALA A 248 -6.20 2.15 -9.03
C ALA A 248 -6.95 3.49 -9.14
N PRO A 249 -7.06 4.27 -8.05
CA PRO A 249 -7.54 5.64 -8.11
C PRO A 249 -6.79 6.52 -9.12
N TYR A 250 -7.49 7.48 -9.72
CA TYR A 250 -6.86 8.44 -10.63
C TYR A 250 -5.72 9.20 -9.95
N GLY A 251 -4.56 9.29 -10.62
CA GLY A 251 -3.36 9.96 -10.09
C GLY A 251 -2.48 9.09 -9.19
N SER A 252 -2.83 7.82 -8.95
CA SER A 252 -2.04 6.93 -8.06
C SER A 252 -0.58 6.77 -8.48
N VAL A 253 -0.30 6.77 -9.79
CA VAL A 253 1.07 6.67 -10.32
C VAL A 253 1.88 7.91 -9.97
N GLU A 254 1.30 9.10 -10.17
CA GLU A 254 1.91 10.40 -9.84
C GLU A 254 2.12 10.56 -8.34
N ASP A 255 1.14 10.17 -7.52
CA ASP A 255 1.24 10.21 -6.06
C ASP A 255 2.37 9.29 -5.56
N LEU A 256 2.42 8.04 -6.02
CA LEU A 256 3.50 7.11 -5.63
C LEU A 256 4.87 7.61 -6.10
N TYR A 257 4.97 8.15 -7.32
CA TYR A 257 6.20 8.76 -7.84
C TYR A 257 6.69 9.90 -6.94
N HIS A 258 5.82 10.81 -6.52
CA HIS A 258 6.20 11.91 -5.63
C HIS A 258 6.56 11.44 -4.22
N LEU A 259 5.87 10.43 -3.68
CA LEU A 259 6.21 9.81 -2.39
C LEU A 259 7.61 9.18 -2.44
N LEU A 260 7.95 8.47 -3.53
CA LEU A 260 9.27 7.88 -3.75
C LEU A 260 10.37 8.95 -3.76
N LEU A 261 10.16 10.08 -4.47
CA LEU A 261 11.13 11.18 -4.49
C LEU A 261 11.29 11.88 -3.12
N GLN A 262 10.23 11.92 -2.30
CA GLN A 262 10.33 12.46 -0.94
C GLN A 262 11.15 11.54 -0.03
N VAL A 263 10.88 10.23 -0.02
CA VAL A 263 11.64 9.29 0.82
C VAL A 263 13.09 9.12 0.35
N ALA A 264 13.37 9.27 -0.95
CA ALA A 264 14.72 9.22 -1.50
C ALA A 264 15.68 10.27 -0.93
N LYS A 265 15.15 11.35 -0.33
CA LYS A 265 15.92 12.40 0.35
C LYS A 265 16.25 12.06 1.81
N THR A 266 15.86 10.87 2.28
CA THR A 266 16.02 10.41 3.65
C THR A 266 16.81 9.09 3.67
N ASP A 267 17.29 8.70 4.84
CA ASP A 267 17.92 7.42 5.11
C ASP A 267 16.93 6.23 5.09
N HIS A 268 15.62 6.49 5.04
CA HIS A 268 14.59 5.47 4.95
C HIS A 268 14.43 4.87 3.55
N TRP A 269 15.03 5.45 2.51
CA TRP A 269 14.90 5.00 1.10
C TRP A 269 15.12 3.49 0.94
N ARG A 270 16.27 3.00 1.40
CA ARG A 270 16.66 1.58 1.27
C ARG A 270 15.64 0.66 1.92
N ALA A 271 15.13 1.05 3.08
CA ALA A 271 14.19 0.27 3.83
C ALA A 271 12.80 0.26 3.17
N TRP A 272 12.34 1.41 2.67
CA TRP A 272 11.10 1.53 1.90
C TRP A 272 11.13 0.73 0.63
N ILE A 273 12.17 0.89 -0.19
CA ILE A 273 12.26 0.23 -1.48
C ILE A 273 12.30 -1.29 -1.27
N SER A 274 12.99 -1.77 -0.23
CA SER A 274 12.93 -3.19 0.18
C SER A 274 11.54 -3.70 0.55
N GLY A 275 10.63 -2.84 1.01
CA GLY A 275 9.23 -3.22 1.24
C GLY A 275 8.38 -3.20 -0.02
N LEU A 276 8.64 -2.27 -0.94
CA LEU A 276 7.79 -2.05 -2.12
C LEU A 276 8.17 -2.90 -3.34
N VAL A 277 9.43 -3.29 -3.52
CA VAL A 277 9.92 -3.89 -4.78
C VAL A 277 10.46 -5.29 -4.63
N HIS A 278 10.24 -5.92 -3.47
CA HIS A 278 10.83 -7.23 -3.21
C HIS A 278 10.33 -8.30 -4.19
N TYR A 279 9.02 -8.27 -4.48
CA TYR A 279 8.38 -9.07 -5.53
C TYR A 279 7.54 -8.16 -6.43
N PRO A 280 8.12 -7.51 -7.45
CA PRO A 280 7.36 -6.60 -8.29
C PRO A 280 6.29 -7.37 -9.08
N HIS A 281 5.13 -6.75 -9.29
CA HIS A 281 3.98 -7.34 -9.99
C HIS A 281 3.73 -6.67 -11.34
N VAL A 282 3.29 -7.47 -12.33
CA VAL A 282 2.97 -6.96 -13.67
C VAL A 282 1.74 -6.05 -13.59
N GLY A 283 1.81 -4.87 -14.20
CA GLY A 283 0.69 -3.93 -14.32
C GLY A 283 0.34 -3.21 -13.03
N ALA A 284 1.16 -3.35 -11.99
CA ALA A 284 0.97 -2.66 -10.72
C ALA A 284 1.36 -1.17 -10.82
N VAL A 285 0.78 -0.31 -9.98
CA VAL A 285 1.10 1.13 -9.92
C VAL A 285 2.61 1.36 -9.74
N ALA A 286 3.27 0.54 -8.92
CA ALA A 286 4.72 0.61 -8.72
C ALA A 286 5.52 0.41 -10.02
N GLU A 287 5.06 -0.45 -10.94
CA GLU A 287 5.71 -0.72 -12.22
C GLU A 287 5.84 0.56 -13.07
N LYS A 288 4.90 1.50 -12.94
CA LYS A 288 4.87 2.77 -13.67
C LYS A 288 5.53 3.93 -12.92
N ALA A 289 5.41 3.96 -11.60
CA ALA A 289 5.94 5.04 -10.77
C ALA A 289 7.46 4.93 -10.55
N LEU A 290 7.97 3.73 -10.31
CA LEU A 290 9.40 3.48 -10.04
C LEU A 290 10.32 3.96 -11.17
N PRO A 291 10.04 3.67 -12.47
CA PRO A 291 10.89 4.14 -13.56
C PRO A 291 11.08 5.66 -13.58
N LYS A 292 9.97 6.39 -13.38
CA LYS A 292 9.96 7.86 -13.34
C LYS A 292 10.82 8.36 -12.18
N ALA A 293 10.65 7.79 -10.98
CA ALA A 293 11.42 8.19 -9.82
C ALA A 293 12.91 7.87 -9.98
N LEU A 294 13.24 6.65 -10.41
CA LEU A 294 14.63 6.22 -10.59
C LEU A 294 15.39 7.08 -11.61
N ALA A 295 14.73 7.56 -12.66
CA ALA A 295 15.34 8.43 -13.67
C ALA A 295 15.79 9.80 -13.12
N GLU A 296 15.24 10.23 -11.98
CA GLU A 296 15.64 11.46 -11.28
C GLU A 296 16.62 11.23 -10.13
N LEU A 297 16.92 9.97 -9.81
CA LEU A 297 17.79 9.57 -8.73
C LEU A 297 19.17 9.15 -9.23
N GLY A 298 20.11 9.00 -8.29
CA GLY A 298 21.50 8.66 -8.59
C GLY A 298 21.86 7.20 -8.34
N ALA A 299 23.11 6.85 -8.65
CA ALA A 299 23.65 5.49 -8.55
C ALA A 299 23.50 4.83 -7.16
N VAL A 300 23.53 5.61 -6.07
CA VAL A 300 23.32 5.10 -4.72
C VAL A 300 21.90 4.54 -4.57
N HIS A 301 20.89 5.31 -5.00
CA HIS A 301 19.49 4.88 -4.96
C HIS A 301 19.22 3.71 -5.89
N TRP A 302 19.88 3.67 -7.04
CA TRP A 302 19.81 2.56 -7.99
C TRP A 302 20.36 1.27 -7.39
N ALA A 303 21.51 1.34 -6.70
CA ALA A 303 22.07 0.21 -5.99
C ALA A 303 21.11 -0.31 -4.91
N ASP A 304 20.51 0.58 -4.12
CA ASP A 304 19.51 0.19 -3.11
C ASP A 304 18.24 -0.44 -3.73
N PHE A 305 17.77 0.10 -4.85
CA PHE A 305 16.64 -0.47 -5.60
C PHE A 305 16.96 -1.89 -6.12
N LEU A 306 18.13 -2.05 -6.75
CA LEU A 306 18.57 -3.35 -7.22
C LEU A 306 18.72 -4.32 -6.05
N ASP A 307 19.33 -3.89 -4.94
CA ASP A 307 19.50 -4.70 -3.72
C ASP A 307 18.18 -5.16 -3.10
N ALA A 308 17.10 -4.41 -3.27
CA ALA A 308 15.78 -4.73 -2.75
C ALA A 308 15.05 -5.84 -3.51
N ILE A 309 15.28 -5.97 -4.82
CA ILE A 309 14.63 -7.00 -5.67
C ILE A 309 15.16 -8.37 -5.29
N GLU A 310 14.31 -9.35 -5.00
CA GLU A 310 14.79 -10.72 -4.78
C GLU A 310 15.38 -11.31 -6.07
N LEU A 311 16.59 -11.88 -6.00
CA LEU A 311 17.13 -12.66 -7.10
C LEU A 311 16.58 -14.08 -7.01
N TRP A 312 15.72 -14.41 -7.97
CA TRP A 312 15.10 -15.73 -8.02
C TRP A 312 15.10 -16.27 -9.46
N THR A 313 15.17 -17.59 -9.59
CA THR A 313 15.03 -18.30 -10.87
C THR A 313 13.57 -18.54 -11.29
N TYR A 314 12.63 -17.78 -10.72
CA TYR A 314 11.20 -17.90 -10.99
C TYR A 314 10.78 -16.96 -12.12
N ALA A 315 10.21 -17.53 -13.20
CA ALA A 315 9.82 -16.80 -14.40
C ALA A 315 8.86 -15.62 -14.15
N GLY A 316 7.97 -15.72 -13.15
CA GLY A 316 7.01 -14.66 -12.85
C GLY A 316 7.63 -13.37 -12.32
N THR A 317 8.88 -13.41 -11.83
CA THR A 317 9.59 -12.19 -11.35
C THR A 317 10.31 -11.43 -12.45
N VAL A 318 10.47 -12.04 -13.63
CA VAL A 318 11.35 -11.54 -14.69
C VAL A 318 10.70 -10.38 -15.46
N GLN A 319 9.43 -10.53 -15.83
CA GLN A 319 8.69 -9.54 -16.62
C GLN A 319 8.49 -8.20 -15.87
N PRO A 320 8.05 -8.18 -14.61
CA PRO A 320 7.92 -6.92 -13.85
C PRO A 320 9.21 -6.11 -13.76
N VAL A 321 10.34 -6.77 -13.45
CA VAL A 321 11.64 -6.11 -13.34
C VAL A 321 12.08 -5.55 -14.69
N ALA A 322 11.88 -6.30 -15.78
CA ALA A 322 12.17 -5.82 -17.12
C ALA A 322 11.29 -4.64 -17.54
N ASN A 323 9.99 -4.65 -17.20
CA ASN A 323 9.10 -3.53 -17.50
C ASN A 323 9.57 -2.25 -16.80
N ILE A 324 9.90 -2.34 -15.51
CA ILE A 324 10.41 -1.20 -14.73
C ILE A 324 11.69 -0.66 -15.36
N LEU A 325 12.67 -1.53 -15.61
CA LEU A 325 13.99 -1.11 -16.06
C LEU A 325 14.00 -0.65 -17.52
N ASN A 326 13.13 -1.20 -18.37
CA ASN A 326 12.96 -0.73 -19.74
C ASN A 326 12.34 0.67 -19.77
N ALA A 327 11.27 0.90 -18.99
CA ALA A 327 10.69 2.23 -18.85
C ALA A 327 11.67 3.25 -18.24
N PHE A 328 12.56 2.80 -17.34
CA PHE A 328 13.61 3.64 -16.76
C PHE A 328 14.63 4.04 -17.82
N GLN A 329 15.03 3.11 -18.68
CA GLN A 329 15.90 3.41 -19.81
C GLN A 329 15.28 4.44 -20.74
N ASP A 330 13.99 4.32 -21.05
CA ASP A 330 13.27 5.26 -21.91
C ASP A 330 13.14 6.65 -21.26
N ALA A 331 13.06 6.71 -19.93
CA ALA A 331 12.98 7.96 -19.16
C ALA A 331 14.34 8.68 -19.05
N LEU A 332 15.46 7.95 -19.04
CA LEU A 332 16.80 8.52 -18.99
C LEU A 332 17.23 9.09 -20.36
N LYS A 333 17.38 10.40 -20.44
CA LYS A 333 18.01 11.07 -21.58
C LYS A 333 19.54 10.94 -21.44
N ASP A 334 20.23 10.47 -22.48
CA ASP A 334 21.70 10.47 -22.62
C ASP A 334 22.54 9.41 -21.86
N GLY A 335 22.30 8.10 -22.05
CA GLY A 335 23.32 7.06 -21.83
C GLY A 335 23.77 6.80 -20.37
N ALA A 336 23.17 7.50 -19.39
CA ALA A 336 23.45 7.37 -17.97
C ALA A 336 23.04 6.00 -17.37
N SER A 337 22.34 5.16 -18.13
CA SER A 337 21.88 3.84 -17.70
C SER A 337 22.99 2.79 -17.60
N SER A 338 24.17 3.03 -18.18
CA SER A 338 25.30 2.09 -18.15
C SER A 338 25.72 1.68 -16.73
N GLU A 339 25.66 2.62 -15.78
CA GLU A 339 25.97 2.35 -14.38
C GLU A 339 24.92 1.47 -13.70
N MET A 340 23.63 1.66 -13.99
CA MET A 340 22.54 0.77 -13.52
C MET A 340 22.79 -0.68 -13.98
N TRP A 341 23.16 -0.87 -15.26
CA TRP A 341 23.44 -2.20 -15.80
C TRP A 341 24.67 -2.83 -15.16
N ARG A 342 25.73 -2.04 -14.91
CA ARG A 342 26.93 -2.51 -14.22
C ARG A 342 26.63 -2.96 -12.78
N LEU A 343 25.85 -2.17 -12.03
CA LEU A 343 25.44 -2.52 -10.66
C LEU A 343 24.61 -3.81 -10.62
N ALA A 344 23.65 -3.94 -11.54
CA ALA A 344 22.83 -5.14 -11.64
C ALA A 344 23.66 -6.38 -11.99
N PHE A 345 24.60 -6.25 -12.94
CA PHE A 345 25.53 -7.32 -13.30
C PHE A 345 26.38 -7.76 -12.11
N LEU A 346 27.00 -6.83 -11.37
CA LEU A 346 27.83 -7.19 -10.21
C LEU A 346 27.06 -7.95 -9.14
N ARG A 347 25.81 -7.55 -8.87
CA ARG A 347 24.95 -8.23 -7.91
C ARG A 347 24.58 -9.63 -8.40
N TRP A 348 24.18 -9.76 -9.66
CA TRP A 348 23.81 -11.04 -10.27
C TRP A 348 25.00 -12.01 -10.38
N ASP A 349 26.17 -11.51 -10.79
CA ASP A 349 27.38 -12.32 -10.97
C ASP A 349 27.87 -12.88 -9.63
N LYS A 350 27.78 -12.09 -8.55
CA LYS A 350 28.04 -12.55 -7.19
C LYS A 350 27.05 -13.62 -6.71
N TRP A 351 25.78 -13.50 -7.09
CA TRP A 351 24.75 -14.48 -6.73
C TRP A 351 24.92 -15.81 -7.48
N ASP A 352 25.34 -15.75 -8.75
CA ASP A 352 25.60 -16.90 -9.63
C ASP A 352 24.48 -17.97 -9.57
N TYR A 353 23.22 -17.54 -9.71
CA TYR A 353 22.06 -18.43 -9.63
C TYR A 353 21.89 -19.17 -8.28
N GLY A 354 22.46 -18.64 -7.20
CA GLY A 354 22.32 -19.17 -5.85
C GLY A 354 23.15 -20.43 -5.59
N GLN A 355 24.27 -20.62 -6.30
CA GLN A 355 25.16 -21.78 -6.09
C GLN A 355 25.59 -21.92 -4.62
N ASP A 356 25.95 -20.80 -3.98
CA ASP A 356 26.37 -20.76 -2.57
C ASP A 356 25.23 -21.04 -1.58
N GLU A 357 23.97 -21.03 -2.04
CA GLU A 357 22.79 -21.35 -1.24
C GLU A 357 22.44 -22.85 -1.27
N GLY A 358 23.30 -23.68 -1.88
CA GLY A 358 23.08 -25.12 -2.02
C GLY A 358 21.98 -25.49 -3.02
N LYS A 359 21.57 -24.55 -3.88
CA LYS A 359 20.56 -24.77 -4.91
C LYS A 359 21.19 -25.43 -6.13
N HIS A 360 20.62 -26.53 -6.59
CA HIS A 360 21.00 -27.18 -7.84
C HIS A 360 20.16 -26.66 -9.00
N LEU A 361 20.82 -26.34 -10.11
CA LEU A 361 20.16 -25.84 -11.32
C LEU A 361 19.96 -26.99 -12.31
N HIS A 362 18.83 -27.68 -12.21
CA HIS A 362 18.55 -28.87 -13.02
C HIS A 362 18.15 -28.57 -14.47
N ALA A 363 17.81 -27.34 -14.81
CA ALA A 363 17.60 -26.86 -16.18
C ALA A 363 18.09 -25.41 -16.28
N PRO A 364 18.44 -24.89 -17.47
CA PRO A 364 18.79 -23.48 -17.60
C PRO A 364 17.66 -22.57 -17.11
N ALA A 365 18.02 -21.52 -16.38
CA ALA A 365 17.07 -20.66 -15.70
C ALA A 365 16.96 -19.28 -16.35
N VAL A 366 15.75 -18.76 -16.27
CA VAL A 366 15.48 -17.33 -16.27
C VAL A 366 15.65 -16.81 -14.85
N CYS A 367 16.06 -15.55 -14.69
CA CYS A 367 16.09 -14.92 -13.38
C CYS A 367 15.61 -13.47 -13.44
N SER A 368 15.28 -12.92 -12.27
CA SER A 368 14.74 -11.57 -12.12
C SER A 368 15.59 -10.49 -12.80
N PHE A 369 16.90 -10.73 -12.98
CA PHE A 369 17.87 -9.80 -13.56
C PHE A 369 18.25 -10.10 -15.03
N ASP A 370 17.52 -10.98 -15.74
CA ASP A 370 17.81 -11.31 -17.13
C ASP A 370 17.89 -10.05 -18.03
N TYR A 371 16.95 -9.12 -17.89
CA TYR A 371 16.93 -7.87 -18.66
C TYR A 371 18.15 -6.98 -18.37
N PRO A 372 18.40 -6.51 -17.12
CA PRO A 372 19.52 -5.63 -16.86
C PRO A 372 20.89 -6.25 -17.17
N VAL A 373 21.03 -7.58 -17.01
CA VAL A 373 22.28 -8.27 -17.36
C VAL A 373 22.47 -8.37 -18.88
N ALA A 374 21.41 -8.62 -19.65
CA ALA A 374 21.50 -8.55 -21.11
C ALA A 374 21.85 -7.13 -21.60
N MET A 375 21.29 -6.10 -20.95
CA MET A 375 21.63 -4.70 -21.23
C MET A 375 23.10 -4.38 -20.90
N TYR A 376 23.66 -4.94 -19.81
CA TYR A 376 25.08 -4.82 -19.50
C TYR A 376 25.95 -5.34 -20.65
N TYR A 377 25.68 -6.55 -21.15
CA TYR A 377 26.41 -7.12 -22.29
C TYR A 377 26.21 -6.33 -23.59
N ALA A 378 25.04 -5.72 -23.80
CA ALA A 378 24.80 -4.84 -24.93
C ALA A 378 25.66 -3.56 -24.89
N CYS A 379 25.98 -3.09 -23.68
CA CYS A 379 26.78 -1.88 -23.43
C CYS A 379 28.30 -2.14 -23.37
N LEU A 380 28.75 -3.36 -23.09
CA LEU A 380 30.19 -3.70 -23.09
C LEU A 380 30.85 -3.47 -24.45
N PRO A 381 32.17 -3.21 -24.53
CA PRO A 381 32.91 -3.27 -25.79
C PRO A 381 32.61 -4.56 -26.57
N LEU A 382 32.48 -4.47 -27.90
CA LEU A 382 32.05 -5.61 -28.72
C LEU A 382 32.98 -6.81 -28.60
N GLU A 383 34.29 -6.56 -28.56
CA GLU A 383 35.32 -7.58 -28.39
C GLU A 383 35.17 -8.32 -27.06
N GLU A 384 34.88 -7.60 -25.97
CA GLU A 384 34.66 -8.19 -24.65
C GLU A 384 33.40 -9.06 -24.63
N ALA A 385 32.29 -8.57 -25.19
CA ALA A 385 31.04 -9.34 -25.26
C ALA A 385 31.17 -10.59 -26.15
N GLN A 386 31.93 -10.51 -27.25
CA GLN A 386 32.20 -11.66 -28.12
C GLN A 386 33.14 -12.68 -27.46
N SER A 387 34.19 -12.21 -26.78
CA SER A 387 35.11 -13.06 -26.02
C SER A 387 34.38 -13.81 -24.91
N GLU A 388 33.48 -13.15 -24.18
CA GLU A 388 32.66 -13.79 -23.16
C GLU A 388 31.72 -14.85 -23.75
N ARG A 389 31.10 -14.56 -24.90
CA ARG A 389 30.28 -15.54 -25.63
C ARG A 389 31.08 -16.79 -26.01
N GLU A 390 32.29 -16.60 -26.56
CA GLU A 390 33.18 -17.70 -26.96
C GLU A 390 33.63 -18.52 -25.76
N ARG A 391 34.02 -17.86 -24.66
CA ARG A 391 34.38 -18.51 -23.39
C ARG A 391 33.25 -19.39 -22.85
N LEU A 392 32.01 -18.89 -22.89
CA LEU A 392 30.84 -19.65 -22.43
C LEU A 392 30.53 -20.86 -23.33
N LEU A 393 30.63 -20.70 -24.66
CA LEU A 393 30.47 -21.79 -25.63
C LEU A 393 31.53 -22.89 -25.41
N GLU A 394 32.78 -22.50 -25.26
CA GLU A 394 33.88 -23.43 -24.96
C GLU A 394 33.66 -24.14 -23.62
N GLY A 395 33.22 -23.41 -22.59
CA GLY A 395 32.89 -23.97 -21.29
C GLY A 395 31.79 -25.03 -21.35
N ILE A 396 30.75 -24.81 -22.16
CA ILE A 396 29.67 -25.77 -22.38
C ILE A 396 30.18 -27.01 -23.13
N ALA A 397 30.97 -26.81 -24.20
CA ALA A 397 31.51 -27.91 -25.00
C ALA A 397 32.46 -28.81 -24.20
N ASN A 398 33.22 -28.23 -23.26
CA ASN A 398 34.21 -28.93 -22.46
C ASN A 398 33.72 -29.30 -21.05
N VAL A 399 32.42 -29.18 -20.77
CA VAL A 399 31.92 -29.38 -19.40
C VAL A 399 32.24 -30.76 -18.85
N GLU A 400 32.09 -31.81 -19.67
CA GLU A 400 32.34 -33.20 -19.26
C GLU A 400 33.81 -33.54 -19.06
N GLN A 401 34.72 -32.64 -19.45
CA GLN A 401 36.17 -32.80 -19.23
C GLN A 401 36.59 -32.32 -17.83
N LYS A 402 35.68 -31.74 -17.05
CA LYS A 402 35.93 -31.31 -15.66
C LYS A 402 35.48 -32.37 -14.66
N TRP A 403 36.19 -32.44 -13.55
CA TRP A 403 35.80 -33.29 -12.42
C TRP A 403 34.74 -32.59 -11.56
N PHE A 404 33.66 -33.31 -11.25
CA PHE A 404 32.58 -32.86 -10.37
C PHE A 404 32.38 -33.85 -9.23
N THR A 405 31.85 -33.38 -8.11
CA THR A 405 31.52 -34.20 -6.94
C THR A 405 30.41 -35.21 -7.25
N ASP A 406 29.45 -34.81 -8.07
CA ASP A 406 28.29 -35.60 -8.46
C ASP A 406 27.67 -35.08 -9.77
N VAL A 407 26.66 -35.79 -10.26
CA VAL A 407 25.95 -35.47 -11.50
C VAL A 407 25.15 -34.17 -11.39
N SER A 408 24.61 -33.83 -10.21
CA SER A 408 23.86 -32.59 -10.00
C SER A 408 24.77 -31.38 -10.09
N ALA A 409 26.00 -31.45 -9.59
CA ALA A 409 27.02 -30.42 -9.73
C ALA A 409 27.41 -30.19 -11.20
N LEU A 410 27.60 -31.27 -11.97
CA LEU A 410 27.85 -31.20 -13.41
C LEU A 410 26.70 -30.49 -14.14
N ILE A 411 25.46 -30.95 -13.91
CA ILE A 411 24.25 -30.40 -14.54
C ILE A 411 24.09 -28.92 -14.17
N THR A 412 24.26 -28.58 -12.88
CA THR A 412 24.17 -27.21 -12.38
C THR A 412 25.18 -26.31 -13.09
N TYR A 413 26.45 -26.71 -13.15
CA TYR A 413 27.50 -25.93 -13.79
C TYR A 413 27.21 -25.71 -15.28
N ARG A 414 26.82 -26.76 -16.02
CA ARG A 414 26.45 -26.62 -17.45
C ARG A 414 25.27 -25.67 -17.62
N ASN A 415 24.22 -25.82 -16.82
CA ASN A 415 23.00 -25.03 -16.95
C ASN A 415 23.23 -23.56 -16.56
N CYS A 416 24.12 -23.28 -15.60
CA CYS A 416 24.58 -21.92 -15.33
C CYS A 416 25.26 -21.32 -16.55
N LEU A 417 26.21 -22.03 -17.18
CA LEU A 417 26.86 -21.55 -18.41
C LEU A 417 25.85 -21.29 -19.54
N SER A 418 24.89 -22.19 -19.77
CA SER A 418 23.84 -21.99 -20.77
C SER A 418 22.94 -20.79 -20.45
N SER A 419 22.60 -20.58 -19.18
CA SER A 419 21.79 -19.45 -18.73
C SER A 419 22.53 -18.12 -18.98
N ARG A 420 23.83 -18.07 -18.64
CA ARG A 420 24.70 -16.91 -18.91
C ARG A 420 24.86 -16.64 -20.41
N LEU A 421 25.11 -17.70 -21.21
CA LEU A 421 25.29 -17.59 -22.66
C LEU A 421 24.09 -16.93 -23.33
N ARG A 422 22.88 -17.31 -22.90
CA ARG A 422 21.65 -16.70 -23.39
C ARG A 422 21.64 -15.17 -23.17
N LEU A 423 22.07 -14.69 -22.00
CA LEU A 423 22.08 -13.26 -21.69
C LEU A 423 23.08 -12.50 -22.59
N VAL A 424 24.26 -13.07 -22.83
CA VAL A 424 25.27 -12.50 -23.73
C VAL A 424 24.75 -12.44 -25.17
N GLN A 425 24.14 -13.54 -25.65
CA GLN A 425 23.57 -13.61 -26.99
C GLN A 425 22.43 -12.60 -27.17
N HIS A 426 21.57 -12.44 -26.16
CA HIS A 426 20.51 -11.44 -26.20
C HIS A 426 21.06 -10.01 -26.17
N GLY A 427 22.07 -9.73 -25.35
CA GLY A 427 22.76 -8.43 -25.33
C GLY A 427 23.36 -8.05 -26.70
N LEU A 428 24.02 -9.01 -27.37
CA LEU A 428 24.49 -8.83 -28.74
C LEU A 428 23.34 -8.58 -29.74
N SER A 429 22.22 -9.29 -29.58
CA SER A 429 21.02 -9.11 -30.39
C SER A 429 20.41 -7.71 -30.22
N ILE A 430 20.28 -7.22 -28.98
CA ILE A 430 19.84 -5.86 -28.64
C ILE A 430 20.76 -4.83 -29.32
N ARG A 431 22.08 -4.96 -29.16
CA ARG A 431 23.06 -4.09 -29.80
C ARG A 431 22.89 -4.03 -31.32
N SER A 432 22.66 -5.19 -31.95
CA SER A 432 22.45 -5.29 -33.40
C SER A 432 21.04 -4.89 -33.87
N ARG A 433 20.15 -4.48 -32.95
CA ARG A 433 18.72 -4.16 -33.22
C ARG A 433 17.93 -5.32 -33.84
N LEU A 434 18.34 -6.55 -33.55
CA LEU A 434 17.65 -7.77 -33.96
C LEU A 434 16.65 -8.25 -32.91
N ALA A 435 16.84 -7.86 -31.65
CA ALA A 435 15.92 -8.19 -30.57
C ALA A 435 14.58 -7.45 -30.76
N THR A 436 13.48 -8.19 -30.72
CA THR A 436 12.11 -7.66 -30.80
C THR A 436 11.45 -7.52 -29.43
N THR A 437 12.06 -8.06 -28.38
CA THR A 437 11.56 -8.07 -27.00
C THR A 437 12.66 -7.65 -26.02
N ALA A 438 12.25 -7.07 -24.89
CA ALA A 438 13.15 -6.73 -23.80
C ALA A 438 13.80 -8.00 -23.20
N LEU A 439 13.01 -9.04 -22.98
CA LEU A 439 13.50 -10.29 -22.38
C LEU A 439 14.18 -11.21 -23.39
N PRO A 440 15.23 -11.95 -22.95
CA PRO A 440 15.83 -13.01 -23.74
C PRO A 440 14.82 -14.12 -24.07
N PRO A 441 14.94 -14.80 -25.23
CA PRO A 441 14.07 -15.91 -25.59
C PRO A 441 14.19 -17.09 -24.62
N ALA A 442 13.27 -18.04 -24.68
CA ALA A 442 13.39 -19.29 -23.91
C ALA A 442 14.65 -20.07 -24.35
N ILE A 443 15.26 -20.79 -23.41
CA ILE A 443 16.42 -21.65 -23.72
C ILE A 443 15.88 -22.98 -24.24
N GLU A 444 16.05 -23.23 -25.53
CA GLU A 444 15.73 -24.51 -26.14
C GLU A 444 16.96 -25.44 -26.09
N PRO A 445 16.78 -26.76 -25.90
CA PRO A 445 17.88 -27.70 -25.99
C PRO A 445 18.37 -27.84 -27.44
N GLU A 446 19.68 -27.93 -27.63
CA GLU A 446 20.31 -28.09 -28.94
C GLU A 446 19.94 -29.42 -29.63
N SER A 447 19.57 -30.45 -28.85
CA SER A 447 19.07 -31.73 -29.35
C SER A 447 18.25 -32.47 -28.28
N GLU A 448 17.41 -33.42 -28.70
CA GLU A 448 16.66 -34.28 -27.79
C GLU A 448 17.56 -35.06 -26.82
N PHE A 449 18.73 -35.53 -27.31
CA PHE A 449 19.70 -36.22 -26.48
C PHE A 449 20.23 -35.32 -25.34
N LEU A 450 20.60 -34.09 -25.68
CA LEU A 450 21.06 -33.10 -24.69
C LEU A 450 19.94 -32.69 -23.75
N ALA A 451 18.69 -32.66 -24.23
CA ALA A 451 17.53 -32.37 -23.40
C ALA A 451 17.36 -33.41 -22.28
N VAL A 452 17.46 -34.70 -22.61
CA VAL A 452 17.36 -35.79 -21.64
C VAL A 452 18.58 -35.84 -20.72
N ARG A 453 19.80 -35.77 -21.29
CA ARG A 453 21.06 -35.89 -20.56
C ARG A 453 21.24 -34.80 -19.51
N TYR A 454 20.90 -33.56 -19.86
CA TYR A 454 21.06 -32.40 -18.99
C TYR A 454 19.76 -31.91 -18.37
N ARG A 455 18.71 -32.75 -18.41
CA ARG A 455 17.44 -32.52 -17.72
C ARG A 455 16.82 -31.17 -18.06
N TYR A 456 16.79 -30.81 -19.34
CA TYR A 456 15.96 -29.69 -19.83
C TYR A 456 14.48 -30.02 -19.59
N PHE A 457 14.02 -29.79 -18.37
CA PHE A 457 12.62 -29.65 -18.07
C PHE A 457 12.29 -28.19 -18.26
N ASP A 458 11.31 -27.90 -19.11
CA ASP A 458 10.83 -26.56 -19.37
C ASP A 458 10.17 -25.99 -18.10
N VAL A 459 10.98 -25.43 -17.20
CA VAL A 459 10.51 -24.84 -15.93
C VAL A 459 9.64 -23.59 -16.18
N ASN A 460 9.70 -23.04 -17.39
CA ASN A 460 9.06 -21.79 -17.80
C ASN A 460 7.75 -22.02 -18.57
N ASN A 461 7.38 -23.27 -18.86
CA ASN A 461 6.13 -23.61 -19.52
C ASN A 461 5.24 -24.49 -18.61
N PRO A 462 4.32 -23.89 -17.84
CA PRO A 462 3.44 -24.66 -16.95
C PRO A 462 2.56 -25.68 -17.69
N SER A 463 2.34 -25.52 -19.01
CA SER A 463 1.56 -26.45 -19.83
C SER A 463 2.26 -27.79 -20.10
N LYS A 464 3.58 -27.90 -19.89
CA LYS A 464 4.34 -29.15 -20.07
C LYS A 464 4.53 -29.95 -18.78
N ARG A 465 3.96 -29.52 -17.64
CA ARG A 465 4.04 -30.25 -16.35
C ARG A 465 3.17 -31.53 -16.29
N GLY A 466 2.50 -31.90 -17.37
CA GLY A 466 1.73 -33.13 -17.46
C GLY A 466 2.38 -34.14 -18.42
N ARG A 467 3.23 -35.02 -17.88
CA ARG A 467 3.32 -36.44 -18.25
C ARG A 467 4.13 -37.21 -17.24
#